data_AF-A0A8J7YD44-F1
#
_entry.id   AF-A0A8J7YD44-F1
#
_cell.length_a   1.000
_cell.length_b   1.000
_cell.length_c   1.000
_cell.angle_alpha   90.00
_cell.angle_beta   90.00
_cell.angle_gamma   90.00
#
_symmetry.space_group_name_H-M   'P 1'
#
loop_
_entity.id
_entity.type
_entity.pdbx_description
1 polymer ?
#
loop_
_entity_poly.entity_id
_entity_poly.type
_entity_poly.pdbx_seq_one_letter_code
_entity_poly.pdbx_strand_id
1 'polypeptide(L)' 'MSLLDTLSSSRLVPVLGTVYLVYLASQPPPARWVGLGCLVIIAPFAVGWLLGRFAGVGPWAE' A
#
# COMPACT_ATOMS: atom_id res chain seq x y z
N MET A 1 -19.20 2.84 -17.33
CA MET A 1 -18.20 3.34 -16.36
C MET A 1 -16.90 3.52 -17.13
N SER A 2 -16.30 4.71 -17.12
CA SER A 2 -15.01 4.93 -17.78
C SER A 2 -13.90 4.24 -16.97
N LEU A 3 -12.81 3.86 -17.64
CA LEU A 3 -11.62 3.28 -16.99
C LEU A 3 -11.03 4.27 -15.96
N LEU A 4 -11.12 5.56 -16.26
CA LEU A 4 -10.79 6.65 -15.34
C LEU A 4 -11.67 6.69 -14.09
N ASP A 5 -12.98 6.43 -14.19
CA ASP A 5 -13.86 6.38 -13.02
C ASP A 5 -13.49 5.21 -12.09
N THR A 6 -13.05 4.11 -12.70
CA THR A 6 -12.61 2.92 -11.97
C THR A 6 -11.29 3.21 -11.26
N LEU A 7 -10.30 3.78 -11.95
CA LEU A 7 -9.01 4.15 -11.36
C LEU A 7 -9.13 5.28 -10.32
N SER A 8 -10.07 6.20 -10.51
CA SER A 8 -10.38 7.28 -9.56
C SER A 8 -11.23 6.79 -8.38
N SER A 9 -11.67 5.53 -8.39
CA SER A 9 -12.40 4.96 -7.26
C SER A 9 -11.50 4.94 -6.02
N SER A 10 -12.02 5.49 -4.92
CA SER A 10 -11.34 5.48 -3.61
C SER A 10 -10.92 4.09 -3.13
N ARG A 11 -11.50 3.03 -3.71
CA ARG A 11 -11.13 1.63 -3.43
C ARG A 11 -9.81 1.20 -4.07
N LEU A 12 -9.46 1.75 -5.24
CA LEU A 12 -8.26 1.34 -5.99
C LEU A 12 -7.05 2.24 -5.71
N VAL A 13 -7.27 3.46 -5.22
CA VAL A 13 -6.21 4.40 -4.83
C VAL A 13 -5.16 3.79 -3.88
N PRO A 14 -5.51 3.04 -2.81
CA PRO A 14 -4.51 2.45 -1.92
C PRO A 14 -3.62 1.41 -2.61
N VAL A 15 -4.21 0.62 -3.50
CA VAL A 15 -3.51 -0.41 -4.27
C VAL A 15 -2.55 0.23 -5.26
N LEU A 16 -3.04 1.17 -6.07
CA LEU A 16 -2.24 1.91 -7.05
C LEU A 16 -1.12 2.71 -6.37
N GLY A 17 -1.41 3.34 -5.23
CA GLY A 17 -0.43 4.06 -4.43
C GLY A 17 0.69 3.15 -3.94
N THR A 18 0.38 1.97 -3.42
CA THR A 18 1.38 1.00 -2.96
C THR A 18 2.25 0.50 -4.12
N VAL A 19 1.65 0.17 -5.26
CA VAL A 19 2.38 -0.23 -6.48
C VAL A 19 3.34 0.89 -6.92
N TYR A 20 2.89 2.14 -6.88
CA TYR A 20 3.73 3.28 -7.23
C TYR A 20 4.90 3.48 -6.25
N LEU A 21 4.69 3.27 -4.94
CA LEU A 21 5.77 3.35 -3.96
C LEU A 21 6.83 2.26 -4.17
N VAL A 22 6.42 1.05 -4.53
CA VAL A 22 7.35 -0.04 -4.91
C VAL A 22 8.14 0.34 -6.16
N TYR A 23 7.47 0.93 -7.16
CA TYR A 23 8.15 1.48 -8.33
C TYR A 23 9.19 2.53 -7.92
N LEU A 24 8.83 3.51 -7.09
CA LEU A 24 9.78 4.53 -6.62
C LEU A 24 10.97 3.95 -5.88
N ALA A 25 10.77 2.91 -5.06
CA ALA A 25 11.86 2.22 -4.36
C ALA A 25 12.88 1.56 -5.31
N SER A 26 12.50 1.24 -6.55
CA SER A 26 13.41 0.73 -7.58
C SER A 26 14.18 1.82 -8.35
N GLN A 27 13.70 3.06 -8.32
CA GLN A 27 14.30 4.19 -9.03
C GLN A 27 15.63 4.63 -8.37
N PRO A 28 16.47 5.44 -9.05
CA PRO A 28 17.62 6.06 -8.42
C PRO A 28 17.22 7.08 -7.34
N PRO A 29 18.13 7.44 -6.40
CA PRO A 29 17.91 8.53 -5.46
C PRO A 29 17.61 9.86 -6.18
N PRO A 30 16.76 10.75 -5.64
CA PRO A 30 16.13 10.70 -4.31
C PRO A 30 14.79 9.95 -4.25
N ALA A 31 14.19 9.61 -5.40
CA ALA A 31 12.89 8.93 -5.48
C ALA A 31 12.84 7.62 -4.69
N ARG A 32 13.95 6.87 -4.71
CA ARG A 32 14.16 5.67 -3.89
C ARG A 32 13.81 5.86 -2.43
N TRP A 33 14.27 6.97 -1.84
CA TRP A 33 14.13 7.22 -0.41
C TRP A 33 12.68 7.53 -0.03
N VAL A 34 11.95 8.21 -0.91
CA VAL A 34 10.51 8.45 -0.73
C VAL A 34 9.76 7.12 -0.77
N GLY A 35 10.02 6.29 -1.79
CA GLY A 35 9.42 4.96 -1.91
C GLY A 35 9.67 4.10 -0.67
N LEU A 36 10.94 3.97 -0.26
CA LEU A 36 11.31 3.20 0.92
C LEU A 36 10.73 3.76 2.22
N GLY A 37 10.82 5.08 2.44
CA GLY A 37 10.30 5.72 3.64
C GLY A 37 8.80 5.50 3.81
N CYS A 38 8.02 5.70 2.74
CA CYS A 38 6.59 5.43 2.79
C CYS A 38 6.28 3.94 2.97
N LEU A 39 6.99 3.04 2.27
CA LEU A 39 6.80 1.59 2.41
C LEU A 39 7.05 1.11 3.85
N VAL A 40 8.11 1.60 4.50
CA VAL A 40 8.43 1.26 5.89
C VAL A 40 7.30 1.67 6.85
N ILE A 41 6.63 2.80 6.58
CA ILE A 41 5.51 3.27 7.40
C ILE A 41 4.27 2.40 7.18
N ILE A 42 3.91 2.09 5.92
CA ILE A 42 2.63 1.40 5.62
C ILE A 42 2.71 -0.13 5.76
N ALA A 43 3.88 -0.74 5.56
CA ALA A 43 4.07 -2.18 5.63
C ALA A 43 3.62 -2.81 6.96
N PRO A 44 3.95 -2.28 8.16
CA PRO A 44 3.50 -2.89 9.42
C PRO A 44 1.98 -2.88 9.56
N PHE A 45 1.28 -1.86 9.06
CA PHE A 45 -0.19 -1.83 9.06
C PHE A 45 -0.77 -2.86 8.10
N ALA A 46 -0.20 -3.00 6.91
CA ALA A 46 -0.61 -4.02 5.94
C ALA A 46 -0.41 -5.43 6.49
N VAL A 47 0.73 -5.70 7.15
CA VAL A 47 1.02 -6.97 7.82
C VAL A 47 0.06 -7.21 8.98
N GLY A 48 -0.16 -6.22 9.85
CA GLY A 48 -1.10 -6.33 10.97
C GLY A 48 -2.53 -6.62 10.51
N TRP A 49 -2.98 -5.97 9.44
CA TRP A 49 -4.29 -6.24 8.84
C TRP A 49 -4.38 -7.67 8.25
N LEU A 50 -3.35 -8.13 7.52
CA LEU A 50 -3.30 -9.49 6.98
C LEU A 50 -3.36 -10.55 8.10
N LEU A 51 -2.61 -10.33 9.17
CA LEU A 51 -2.60 -11.21 10.34
C LEU A 51 -3.96 -11.23 11.05
N GLY A 52 -4.61 -10.07 11.20
CA GLY A 52 -5.98 -10.01 11.72
C GLY A 52 -6.95 -10.79 10.84
N ARG A 53 -6.91 -10.56 9.53
CA ARG A 53 -7.85 -11.15 8.56
C ARG A 53 -7.72 -12.66 8.41
N PHE A 54 -6.49 -13.20 8.45
CA PHE A 54 -6.21 -14.60 8.12
C PHE A 54 -5.79 -15.46 9.31
N ALA A 55 -5.20 -14.87 10.36
CA ALA A 55 -4.71 -15.59 11.52
C ALA A 55 -5.47 -15.25 12.82
N GLY A 56 -6.41 -14.30 12.79
CA GLY A 56 -7.16 -13.89 13.98
C GLY A 56 -6.30 -13.20 15.03
N VAL A 57 -5.17 -12.59 14.64
CA VAL A 57 -4.22 -11.95 15.55
C VAL A 57 -4.35 -10.43 15.52
N GLY A 58 -4.43 -9.81 16.70
CA GLY A 58 -4.38 -8.35 16.86
C GLY A 58 -5.73 -7.65 16.68
N PRO A 59 -5.76 -6.31 16.70
CA PRO A 59 -6.99 -5.52 16.77
C PRO A 59 -7.82 -5.49 15.47
N TRP A 60 -7.31 -6.10 14.39
CA TRP A 60 -8.00 -6.26 13.11
C TRP A 60 -8.53 -7.69 12.90
N ALA A 61 -8.40 -8.56 13.91
CA ALA A 61 -9.10 -9.83 13.95
C ALA A 61 -10.56 -9.54 14.30
N GLU A 62 -11.40 -9.47 13.28
CA GLU A 62 -12.86 -9.39 13.45
C GLU A 62 -13.43 -10.72 13.98
#